data_AF-A0A7W4NRD4-F1
#
_entry.id   AF-A0A7W4NRD4-F1
#
_cell.length_a   1.000
_cell.length_b   1.000
_cell.length_c   1.000
_cell.angle_alpha   90.00
_cell.angle_beta   90.00
_cell.angle_gamma   90.00
#
_symmetry.space_group_name_H-M   'P 1'
#
loop_
_entity.id
_entity.type
_entity.pdbx_description
1 polymer ?
#
loop_
_entity_poly.entity_id
_entity_poly.type
_entity_poly.pdbx_seq_one_letter_code
_entity_poly.pdbx_strand_id
1 'polypeptide(L)' 'MMEDPRTIRSCTHLLFIAKNLERIGDHATNIAERVYFAATGEQLPVVRPRGLPVV' A
#
# COMPACT_ATOMS: atom_id res chain seq x y z
N MET A 1 -20.03 1.51 -14.80
CA MET A 1 -19.36 0.92 -15.98
C MET A 1 -20.39 0.48 -17.03
N MET A 2 -21.37 -0.38 -16.68
CA MET A 2 -22.44 -0.81 -17.62
C MET A 2 -23.61 0.18 -17.74
N GLU A 3 -23.87 0.97 -16.69
CA GLU A 3 -24.98 1.91 -16.61
C GLU A 3 -24.77 3.18 -17.47
N ASP A 4 -23.53 3.65 -17.59
CA ASP A 4 -23.11 4.68 -18.55
C ASP A 4 -21.70 4.37 -19.09
N PRO A 5 -21.56 3.92 -20.34
CA PRO A 5 -20.26 3.61 -20.96
C PRO A 5 -19.27 4.78 -20.98
N ARG A 6 -19.75 6.03 -20.88
CA ARG A 6 -18.88 7.22 -20.88
C ARG A 6 -18.03 7.31 -19.61
N THR A 7 -18.46 6.70 -18.51
CA THR A 7 -17.72 6.73 -17.24
C THR A 7 -16.52 5.80 -17.23
N ILE A 8 -16.43 4.85 -18.17
CA ILE A 8 -15.38 3.82 -18.22
C ILE A 8 -13.99 4.46 -18.20
N ARG A 9 -13.76 5.50 -19.03
CA ARG A 9 -12.46 6.19 -19.10
C ARG A 9 -12.05 6.79 -17.75
N SER A 10 -12.96 7.52 -17.09
CA SER A 10 -12.69 8.16 -15.81
C SER A 10 -12.45 7.13 -14.70
N CYS A 11 -13.23 6.06 -14.66
CA CYS A 11 -13.03 4.97 -13.71
C CYS A 11 -11.70 4.24 -13.95
N THR A 12 -11.27 4.06 -15.19
CA THR A 12 -9.96 3.47 -15.52
C THR A 12 -8.81 4.34 -15.00
N HIS A 13 -8.90 5.67 -15.10
CA HIS A 13 -7.89 6.55 -14.50
C HIS A 13 -7.84 6.39 -12.97
N LEU A 14 -9.00 6.31 -12.30
CA LEU A 14 -9.06 6.06 -10.87
C LEU A 14 -8.45 4.70 -10.49
N LEU A 15 -8.66 3.67 -11.31
CA LEU A 15 -8.05 2.35 -11.11
C LEU A 15 -6.52 2.42 -11.22
N PHE A 16 -5.98 3.17 -12.18
CA PHE A 16 -4.53 3.39 -12.28
C PHE A 16 -3.98 4.15 -11.07
N ILE A 17 -4.69 5.17 -10.59
CA ILE A 17 -4.31 5.89 -9.37
C ILE A 17 -4.27 4.92 -8.18
N ALA A 18 -5.34 4.15 -7.97
CA ALA A 18 -5.41 3.17 -6.89
C ALA A 18 -4.29 2.13 -6.96
N LYS A 19 -3.99 1.62 -8.16
CA LYS A 19 -2.87 0.72 -8.40
C LYS A 19 -1.53 1.34 -8.02
N ASN A 20 -1.28 2.59 -8.40
CA ASN A 20 -0.03 3.27 -8.04
C ASN A 20 0.08 3.49 -6.53
N LEU A 21 -1.03 3.81 -5.85
CA LEU A 21 -1.06 3.91 -4.39
C LEU A 21 -0.75 2.57 -3.71
N GLU A 22 -1.28 1.45 -4.21
CA GLU A 22 -0.95 0.11 -3.74
C GLU A 22 0.55 -0.18 -3.86
N ARG A 23 1.16 0.09 -5.03
CA ARG A 23 2.61 -0.05 -5.24
C ARG A 23 3.43 0.79 -4.27
N ILE A 24 3.01 2.04 -4.01
CA ILE A 24 3.68 2.93 -3.05
C ILE A 24 3.61 2.33 -1.64
N GLY A 25 2.45 1.80 -1.24
CA GLY A 25 2.27 1.14 0.06
C GLY A 25 3.17 -0.09 0.25
N ASP A 26 3.31 -0.92 -0.78
CA ASP A 26 4.23 -2.06 -0.78
C ASP A 26 5.69 -1.62 -0.65
N HIS A 27 6.11 -0.61 -1.41
CA HIS A 27 7.46 -0.06 -1.29
C HIS A 27 7.74 0.55 0.08
N ALA A 28 6.79 1.29 0.64
CA ALA A 28 6.91 1.86 1.98
C ALA A 28 7.07 0.75 3.04
N THR A 29 6.29 -0.33 2.93
CA THR A 29 6.41 -1.49 3.84
C THR A 29 7.78 -2.15 3.70
N ASN A 30 8.22 -2.43 2.48
CA ASN A 30 9.53 -3.04 2.23
C ASN A 30 10.70 -2.21 2.77
N ILE A 31 10.61 -0.88 2.67
CA ILE A 31 11.60 0.04 3.25
C ILE A 31 11.58 -0.05 4.77
N ALA A 32 10.39 0.01 5.39
CA ALA A 32 10.25 -0.06 6.84
C ALA A 32 10.80 -1.38 7.42
N GLU A 33 10.54 -2.51 6.76
CA GLU A 33 11.09 -3.82 7.15
C GLU A 33 12.62 -3.85 7.09
N ARG A 34 13.21 -3.29 6.03
CA ARG A 34 14.67 -3.19 5.91
C ARG A 34 15.29 -2.29 6.97
N VAL A 35 14.66 -1.15 7.27
CA VAL A 35 15.11 -0.23 8.32
C VAL A 35 15.02 -0.90 9.70
N TYR A 36 13.92 -1.61 9.98
CA TYR A 36 13.75 -2.36 11.22
C TYR A 36 14.84 -3.41 11.41
N PHE A 37 15.10 -4.21 10.36
CA PHE A 37 16.16 -5.21 10.38
C PHE A 37 17.54 -4.57 10.57
N ALA A 38 17.82 -3.46 9.89
CA ALA A 38 19.08 -2.74 10.04
C ALA A 38 19.29 -2.18 11.46
N ALA A 39 18.22 -1.80 12.16
CA ALA A 39 18.28 -1.26 13.51
C ALA A 39 18.34 -2.33 14.62
N THR A 40 17.65 -3.46 14.44
CA THR A 40 17.45 -4.47 15.49
C THR A 40 18.22 -5.77 15.25
N GLY A 41 18.58 -6.07 14.00
CA GLY A 41 19.09 -7.38 13.58
C GLY A 41 18.02 -8.46 13.46
N GLU A 42 16.74 -8.15 13.71
CA GLU A 42 15.64 -9.10 13.71
C GLU A 42 14.67 -8.85 12.54
N GLN A 43 14.00 -9.91 12.08
CA GLN A 43 12.94 -9.77 11.07
C GLN A 43 11.64 -9.29 11.69
N LEU A 44 10.94 -8.38 11.00
CA LEU A 44 9.64 -7.89 11.44
C LEU A 44 8.62 -9.06 11.45
N PRO A 45 7.79 -9.21 12.50
CA PRO A 45 6.79 -10.28 12.55
C PRO A 45 5.78 -10.22 11.39
N VAL A 46 5.39 -11.39 10.86
CA VAL A 46 4.42 -11.52 9.76
C VAL A 46 3.05 -10.90 10.10
N VAL A 47 2.69 -10.91 11.39
CA VAL A 47 1.49 -10.23 11.88
C VAL A 47 1.79 -8.75 12.05
N ARG A 48 1.45 -7.97 11.01
CA ARG A 48 1.57 -6.51 11.04
C ARG A 48 0.61 -5.92 12.09
N PRO A 49 1.07 -5.09 13.04
CA PRO A 49 0.16 -4.39 13.95
C PRO A 49 -0.72 -3.45 13.14
N ARG A 50 -2.02 -3.78 13.04
CA ARG A 50 -3.00 -2.93 12.36
C ARG A 50 -3.26 -1.71 13.23
N GLY A 51 -2.64 -0.58 12.86
CA GLY A 51 -3.01 0.75 13.34
C GLY A 51 -3.17 0.86 14.86
N LEU A 52 -2.32 0.19 15.65
CA LEU A 52 -2.25 0.50 17.07
C LEU A 52 -1.85 1.97 17.19
N PRO A 53 -2.48 2.73 18.11
CA PRO A 53 -2.15 4.14 18.28
C PRO A 53 -0.67 4.23 18.60
N VAL A 54 0.06 4.95 17.74
CA VAL A 54 1.33 5.54 18.13
C VAL A 54 0.97 6.50 19.26
N VAL A 55 1.27 6.08 20.48
CA VAL A 55 1.23 6.90 21.71
C VAL A 55 2.00 8.19 21.53
#